data_AF-A0A367GQR7-F1
#
_entry.id   AF-A0A367GQR7-F1
#
_cell.length_a   1.000
_cell.length_b   1.000
_cell.length_c   1.000
_cell.angle_alpha   90.00
_cell.angle_beta   90.00
_cell.angle_gamma   90.00
#
_symmetry.space_group_name_H-M   'P 1'
#
loop_
_entity.id
_entity.type
_entity.pdbx_description
1 polymer ?
#
loop_
_entity_poly.entity_id
_entity_poly.type
_entity_poly.pdbx_seq_one_letter_code
_entity_poly.pdbx_strand_id
1 'polypeptide(L)'
;METSKIIEQAFIIALIVLFIHACTWKGMIFDGIKKIVEPKGHLYKPLYGCPICMTPYYGAVIYLLFFNVSFVNGLLTVAAASGFSVISVLLIDIKDALCKSHDEKHS
;
A
#
# COMPACT_ATOMS: atom_id res chain seq x y z
N MET A 1 -8.62 15.76 19.98
CA MET A 1 -8.07 15.06 18.79
C MET A 1 -6.55 15.22 18.84
N GLU A 2 -5.83 14.19 19.28
CA GLU A 2 -4.35 14.22 19.29
C GLU A 2 -3.85 13.81 17.90
N THR A 3 -3.48 14.79 17.10
CA THR A 3 -3.02 14.61 15.70
C THR A 3 -1.76 13.75 15.58
N SER A 4 -0.86 13.79 16.57
CA SER A 4 0.38 12.99 16.56
C SER A 4 0.13 11.49 16.49
N LYS A 5 -0.86 10.98 17.24
CA LYS A 5 -1.22 9.55 17.24
C LYS A 5 -1.81 9.09 15.91
N ILE A 6 -2.58 9.96 15.24
CA ILE A 6 -3.17 9.67 13.93
C ILE A 6 -2.09 9.49 12.87
N ILE A 7 -1.06 10.36 12.89
CA ILE A 7 0.04 10.29 11.93
C ILE A 7 0.88 9.02 12.15
N GLU A 8 1.20 8.69 13.39
CA GLU A 8 1.92 7.45 13.73
C GLU A 8 1.15 6.21 13.26
N GLN A 9 -0.15 6.13 13.56
CA GLN A 9 -1.01 5.03 13.12
C GLN A 9 -1.09 4.95 11.60
N ALA A 10 -1.23 6.09 10.92
CA ALA A 10 -1.30 6.16 9.47
C ALA A 10 0.01 5.69 8.81
N PHE A 11 1.14 6.05 9.40
CA PHE A 11 2.46 5.62 8.95
C PHE A 11 2.66 4.11 9.14
N ILE A 12 2.29 3.57 10.30
CA ILE A 12 2.33 2.12 10.56
C ILE A 12 1.46 1.37 9.55
N ILE A 13 0.23 1.84 9.32
CA ILE A 13 -0.68 1.22 8.33
C ILE A 13 -0.07 1.27 6.93
N ALA A 14 0.47 2.41 6.50
CA ALA A 14 1.09 2.54 5.19
C ALA A 14 2.26 1.55 5.01
N LEU A 15 3.11 1.38 6.03
CA LEU A 15 4.21 0.41 6.01
C LEU A 15 3.71 -1.04 5.92
N ILE A 16 2.66 -1.39 6.67
CA ILE A 16 2.08 -2.74 6.60
C ILE A 16 1.47 -3.00 5.22
N VAL A 17 0.76 -2.03 4.64
CA VAL A 17 0.17 -2.18 3.31
C VAL A 17 1.25 -2.31 2.23
N LEU A 18 2.32 -1.52 2.33
CA LEU A 18 3.48 -1.66 1.44
C LEU A 18 4.15 -3.01 1.58
N PHE A 19 4.26 -3.53 2.80
CA PHE A 19 4.79 -4.88 3.04
C PHE A 19 3.91 -5.93 2.37
N ILE A 20 2.58 -5.88 2.56
CA ILE A 20 1.65 -6.80 1.89
C ILE A 20 1.80 -6.70 0.37
N HIS A 21 1.87 -5.47 -0.17
CA HIS A 21 2.07 -5.25 -1.59
C HIS A 21 3.40 -5.86 -2.09
N ALA A 22 4.51 -5.64 -1.36
CA ALA A 22 5.80 -6.22 -1.70
C ALA A 22 5.77 -7.76 -1.68
N CYS A 23 5.05 -8.38 -0.74
CA CYS A 23 4.90 -9.83 -0.71
C CYS A 23 4.07 -10.39 -1.89
N THR A 24 3.40 -9.53 -2.67
CA THR A 24 2.62 -9.90 -3.88
C THR A 24 3.40 -9.69 -5.18
N TRP A 25 4.65 -9.23 -5.10
CA TRP A 25 5.54 -9.09 -6.25
C TRP A 25 5.94 -10.45 -6.83
N LYS A 26 6.32 -10.46 -8.11
CA LYS A 26 6.67 -11.68 -8.83
C LYS A 26 7.80 -12.44 -8.10
N GLY A 27 7.57 -13.70 -7.76
CA GLY A 27 8.53 -14.54 -7.02
C GLY A 27 8.42 -14.50 -5.49
N MET A 28 7.51 -13.70 -4.92
CA MET A 28 7.26 -13.64 -3.47
C MET A 28 6.13 -14.59 -3.03
N ILE A 29 5.95 -14.75 -1.72
CA ILE A 29 5.04 -15.72 -1.10
C ILE A 29 3.59 -15.59 -1.62
N PHE A 30 3.07 -14.37 -1.78
CA PHE A 30 1.71 -14.14 -2.29
C PHE A 30 1.60 -14.14 -3.83
N ASP A 31 2.71 -14.26 -4.57
CA ASP A 31 2.66 -14.43 -6.04
C ASP A 31 1.98 -15.75 -6.44
N GLY A 32 2.20 -16.81 -5.66
CA GLY A 32 1.52 -18.10 -5.84
C GLY A 32 0.02 -18.00 -5.59
N ILE A 33 -0.39 -17.29 -4.54
CA ILE A 33 -1.81 -17.08 -4.20
C ILE A 33 -2.52 -16.25 -5.27
N LYS A 34 -1.86 -15.21 -5.77
CA LYS A 34 -2.38 -14.39 -6.88
C LYS A 34 -2.60 -15.20 -8.16
N LYS A 35 -1.76 -16.19 -8.44
CA LYS A 35 -1.93 -17.10 -9.58
C LYS A 35 -3.07 -18.11 -9.39
N ILE A 36 -3.39 -18.47 -8.15
CA ILE A 36 -4.48 -19.40 -7.82
C ILE A 36 -5.84 -18.69 -7.83
N VAL A 37 -5.90 -17.48 -7.26
CA VAL A 37 -7.15 -16.72 -7.12
C VAL A 37 -7.56 -16.05 -8.44
N GLU A 38 -6.61 -15.84 -9.37
CA GLU A 38 -6.80 -15.10 -10.63
C GLU A 38 -7.79 -13.93 -10.50
N PRO A 39 -7.55 -12.96 -9.59
CA PRO A 39 -8.50 -11.87 -9.37
C PRO A 39 -8.62 -11.04 -10.65
N LYS A 40 -9.70 -11.28 -11.41
CA LYS A 40 -10.00 -10.62 -12.68
C LYS A 40 -10.77 -9.31 -12.44
N GLY A 41 -10.47 -8.30 -13.25
CA GLY A 41 -11.20 -7.03 -13.27
C GLY A 41 -10.81 -6.04 -12.16
N HIS A 42 -11.78 -5.23 -11.72
CA HIS A 42 -11.55 -4.07 -10.86
C HIS A 42 -11.06 -4.42 -9.43
N LEU A 43 -11.27 -5.66 -8.99
CA LEU A 43 -10.86 -6.17 -7.68
C LEU A 43 -9.35 -6.43 -7.56
N TYR A 44 -8.63 -6.54 -8.68
CA TYR A 44 -7.19 -6.73 -8.66
C TYR A 44 -6.45 -5.55 -8.00
N LYS A 45 -6.87 -4.33 -8.33
CA LYS A 45 -6.23 -3.09 -7.83
C LYS A 45 -6.27 -2.96 -6.30
N PRO A 46 -7.44 -3.11 -5.63
CA PRO A 46 -7.53 -2.98 -4.19
C PRO A 46 -6.98 -4.17 -3.40
N LEU A 47 -6.79 -5.34 -4.04
CA LEU A 47 -6.27 -6.52 -3.34
C LEU A 47 -4.76 -6.69 -3.47
N TYR A 48 -4.20 -6.45 -4.66
CA TYR A 48 -2.80 -6.80 -4.95
C TYR A 48 -2.07 -5.79 -5.84
N GLY A 49 -2.81 -4.99 -6.61
CA GLY A 49 -2.25 -4.22 -7.71
C GLY A 49 -1.72 -2.83 -7.36
N CYS A 50 -2.24 -2.19 -6.31
CA CYS A 50 -1.85 -0.82 -5.97
C CYS A 50 -1.89 -0.59 -4.46
N PRO A 51 -0.77 -0.23 -3.82
CA PRO A 51 -0.74 0.01 -2.38
C PRO A 51 -1.72 1.13 -1.96
N ILE A 52 -1.92 2.15 -2.78
CA ILE A 52 -2.90 3.22 -2.54
C ILE A 52 -4.33 2.66 -2.50
N CYS A 53 -4.68 1.77 -3.42
CA CYS A 53 -6.01 1.15 -3.47
C CYS A 53 -6.18 0.06 -2.41
N MET A 54 -5.08 -0.54 -1.95
CA MET A 54 -5.06 -1.53 -0.87
C MET A 54 -5.28 -0.88 0.50
N THR A 55 -4.76 0.32 0.72
CA THR A 55 -4.81 1.01 2.02
C THR A 55 -6.24 1.22 2.55
N PRO A 56 -7.26 1.58 1.75
CA PRO A 56 -8.65 1.66 2.24
C PRO A 56 -9.20 0.34 2.79
N TYR A 57 -8.81 -0.80 2.22
CA TYR A 57 -9.33 -2.11 2.64
C TYR A 57 -8.49 -2.69 3.78
N TYR A 58 -7.20 -2.88 3.52
CA TYR A 58 -6.27 -3.44 4.51
C TYR A 58 -6.08 -2.48 5.68
N GLY A 59 -5.96 -1.19 5.41
CA GLY A 59 -5.80 -0.17 6.46
C GLY A 59 -7.05 -0.03 7.33
N ALA A 60 -8.25 -0.15 6.79
CA ALA A 60 -9.48 -0.18 7.61
C ALA A 60 -9.54 -1.43 8.50
N VAL A 61 -9.18 -2.60 7.96
CA VAL A 61 -9.12 -3.85 8.73
C VAL A 61 -8.07 -3.76 9.84
N ILE A 62 -6.86 -3.29 9.53
CA ILE A 62 -5.78 -3.10 10.51
C ILE A 62 -6.21 -2.09 11.57
N TYR A 63 -6.86 -1.00 11.18
CA TYR A 63 -7.33 -0.01 12.13
C TYR A 63 -8.35 -0.57 13.13
N LEU A 64 -9.32 -1.34 12.64
CA LEU A 64 -10.34 -1.99 13.46
C LEU A 64 -9.75 -3.06 14.39
N LEU A 65 -8.78 -3.83 13.91
CA LEU A 65 -8.14 -4.90 14.69
C LEU A 65 -7.22 -4.38 15.79
N PHE A 66 -6.40 -3.36 15.51
CA PHE A 66 -5.30 -2.97 16.40
C PHE A 66 -5.55 -1.68 17.18
N PHE A 67 -6.36 -0.76 16.65
CA PHE A 67 -6.56 0.55 17.27
C PHE A 67 -7.98 0.73 17.81
N ASN A 68 -9.00 0.14 17.17
CA ASN A 68 -10.40 0.09 17.61
C ASN A 68 -10.92 1.45 18.16
N VAL A 69 -10.55 2.54 17.51
CA VAL A 69 -10.94 3.90 17.92
C VAL A 69 -12.18 4.35 17.14
N SER A 70 -12.73 5.50 17.53
CA SER A 70 -13.87 6.16 16.87
C SER A 70 -13.74 6.22 15.33
N PHE A 71 -14.86 6.01 14.64
CA PHE A 71 -14.96 5.93 13.17
C PHE A 71 -14.31 7.13 12.46
N VAL A 72 -14.50 8.35 12.98
CA VAL A 72 -13.96 9.58 12.37
C VAL A 72 -12.42 9.57 12.40
N ASN A 73 -11.83 9.13 13.51
CA ASN A 73 -10.38 9.01 13.61
C ASN A 73 -9.87 7.92 12.66
N GLY A 74 -10.59 6.81 12.53
CA GLY A 74 -10.24 5.73 11.61
C GLY A 74 -10.25 6.16 10.16
N LEU A 75 -11.29 6.88 9.74
CA LEU A 75 -11.38 7.42 8.39
C LEU A 75 -10.21 8.37 8.10
N LEU A 76 -9.89 9.26 9.04
CA LEU A 76 -8.78 10.20 8.88
C LEU A 76 -7.42 9.50 8.84
N THR A 77 -7.21 8.49 9.71
CA THR A 77 -5.98 7.68 9.72
C THR A 77 -5.79 6.91 8.41
N VAL A 78 -6.85 6.27 7.89
CA VAL A 78 -6.80 5.52 6.62
C VAL A 78 -6.58 6.47 5.43
N ALA A 79 -7.21 7.64 5.43
CA ALA A 79 -6.97 8.67 4.41
C ALA A 79 -5.52 9.17 4.44
N ALA A 80 -4.96 9.45 5.63
CA ALA A 80 -3.56 9.84 5.78
C ALA A 80 -2.60 8.72 5.32
N ALA A 81 -2.89 7.46 5.66
CA ALA A 81 -2.10 6.30 5.22
C ALA A 81 -2.11 6.14 3.69
N SER A 82 -3.24 6.45 3.05
CA SER A 82 -3.37 6.44 1.60
C SER A 82 -2.46 7.51 0.97
N GLY A 83 -2.39 8.71 1.57
CA GLY A 83 -1.46 9.76 1.19
C GLY A 83 0.01 9.33 1.28
N PHE A 84 0.42 8.67 2.39
CA PHE A 84 1.76 8.09 2.49
C PHE A 84 2.05 7.05 1.41
N SER A 85 1.06 6.20 1.10
CA SER A 85 1.20 5.19 0.06
C SER A 85 1.41 5.79 -1.34
N VAL A 86 0.86 6.97 -1.62
CA VAL A 86 1.11 7.71 -2.88
C VAL A 86 2.59 8.09 -3.01
N ILE A 87 3.20 8.58 -1.93
CA ILE A 87 4.62 8.96 -1.92
C ILE A 87 5.47 7.74 -2.27
N SER A 88 5.16 6.58 -1.71
CA SER A 88 5.90 5.35 -2.01
C SER A 88 5.76 4.90 -3.46
N VAL A 89 4.58 5.03 -4.06
CA VAL A 89 4.39 4.74 -5.50
C VAL A 89 5.20 5.72 -6.35
N LEU A 90 5.14 7.01 -6.04
CA LEU A 90 5.91 8.03 -6.75
C LEU A 90 7.43 7.75 -6.69
N LEU A 91 7.93 7.32 -5.54
CA LEU A 91 9.34 6.94 -5.37
C LEU A 91 9.70 5.70 -6.21
N ILE A 92 8.80 4.72 -6.31
CA ILE A 92 9.00 3.54 -7.17
C ILE A 92 9.06 3.96 -8.65
N ASP A 93 8.13 4.81 -9.08
CA ASP A 93 8.10 5.30 -10.46
C ASP A 93 9.36 6.11 -10.82
N ILE A 94 9.84 6.97 -9.91
CA ILE A 94 11.10 7.72 -10.08
C ILE A 94 12.29 6.77 -10.20
N LYS A 95 12.38 5.77 -9.31
CA LYS A 95 13.46 4.77 -9.33
C LYS A 95 13.46 4.02 -10.68
N ASP A 96 12.30 3.59 -11.15
CA ASP A 96 12.17 2.85 -12.41
C ASP A 96 12.52 3.72 -13.63
N ALA A 97 12.19 5.02 -13.60
CA ALA A 97 12.59 5.98 -14.64
C ALA A 97 14.12 6.19 -14.68
N LEU A 98 14.78 6.33 -13.51
CA LEU A 98 16.22 6.47 -13.42
C LEU A 98 16.96 5.22 -13.91
N CYS A 99 16.50 4.03 -13.52
CA CYS A 99 17.11 2.77 -13.97
C CYS A 99 17.05 2.60 -15.50
N LYS A 100 15.91 2.91 -16.13
CA LYS A 100 15.79 2.85 -17.60
C LYS A 100 16.76 3.79 -18.32
N SER A 101 16.91 5.02 -17.81
CA SER A 101 17.82 6.01 -18.40
C SER A 101 19.31 5.63 -18.33
N HIS A 102 19.67 4.74 -17.40
CA HIS A 102 21.02 4.23 -17.26
C HIS A 102 21.34 3.11 -18.27
N ASP A 103 20.38 2.22 -18.54
CA ASP A 103 20.55 1.15 -19.53
C ASP A 103 20.64 1.70 -20.97
N GLU A 104 19.88 2.76 -21.30
CA GLU A 104 19.94 3.39 -22.64
C GLU A 104 21.25 4.14 -22.92
N LYS A 105 22.02 4.52 -21.89
CA LYS A 105 23.35 5.14 -22.06
C LYS A 105 24.49 4.12 -22.20
N HIS A 106 24.23 2.85 -21.97
CA HIS A 106 25.24 1.77 -21.98
C HIS A 106 24.96 0.66 -23.02
N SER A 107 23.95 0.80 -23.88
CA SER A 107 23.79 0.06 -25.14
C SER A 107 24.27 0.88 -26.33
#